data_AF-A0A1F1UNP0-F1
#
_entry.id   AF-A0A1F1UNP0-F1
#
_cell.length_a   1.000
_cell.length_b   1.000
_cell.length_c   1.000
_cell.angle_alpha   90.00
_cell.angle_beta   90.00
_cell.angle_gamma   90.00
#
_symmetry.space_group_name_H-M   'P 1'
#
loop_
_entity.id
_entity.type
_entity.pdbx_description
1 polymer ?
#
loop_
_entity_poly.entity_id
_entity_poly.type
_entity_poly.pdbx_seq_one_letter_code
_entity_poly.pdbx_strand_id
1 'polypeptide(L)'
;MARKKTQQEMGPLGPGKAPVKDPMAGLSGVLSGTLIMEAITVLLILTVILKVDEGEHWTTFNWVYITVIGLAHVVMAAFQRKPGALWIDLALQVPLIFGFFIHWSVTAVGVIFGIVWYFIIQMRSEMIQRMRHGYLVTQHLGT
;
A
#
# COMPACT_ATOMS: atom_id res chain seq x y z
N MET A 1 -22.49 26.73 -23.75
CA MET A 1 -21.83 25.40 -23.87
C MET A 1 -21.19 24.89 -22.57
N ALA A 2 -20.82 25.73 -21.59
CA ALA A 2 -20.20 25.28 -20.31
C ALA A 2 -21.07 24.37 -19.43
N ARG A 3 -22.40 24.51 -19.47
CA ARG A 3 -23.35 23.72 -18.66
C ARG A 3 -23.31 22.21 -18.98
N LYS A 4 -23.04 21.83 -20.24
CA LYS A 4 -23.05 20.44 -20.69
C LYS A 4 -21.82 19.65 -20.23
N LYS A 5 -20.67 20.33 -20.06
CA LYS A 5 -19.41 19.72 -19.60
C LYS A 5 -19.44 19.42 -18.10
N THR A 6 -19.91 20.39 -17.31
CA THR A 6 -20.11 20.26 -15.86
C THR A 6 -21.09 19.15 -15.50
N GLN A 7 -22.14 18.95 -16.31
CA GLN A 7 -23.15 17.91 -16.10
C GLN A 7 -22.67 16.50 -16.50
N GLN A 8 -21.63 16.39 -17.34
CA GLN A 8 -20.97 15.11 -17.65
C GLN A 8 -19.92 14.70 -16.61
N GLU A 9 -19.33 15.66 -15.89
CA GLU A 9 -18.40 15.41 -14.77
C GLU A 9 -19.11 15.15 -13.43
N MET A 10 -20.44 15.24 -13.37
CA MET A 10 -21.18 14.88 -12.16
C MET A 10 -21.84 13.52 -12.34
N GLY A 11 -21.90 12.75 -11.25
CA GLY A 11 -22.54 11.45 -11.24
C GLY A 11 -24.02 11.54 -11.62
N PRO A 12 -24.61 10.42 -12.09
CA PRO A 12 -26.02 10.37 -12.49
C PRO A 12 -26.99 10.68 -11.32
N LEU A 13 -26.49 10.69 -10.09
CA LEU A 13 -27.22 11.00 -8.87
C LEU A 13 -27.17 12.49 -8.48
N GLY A 14 -26.46 13.31 -9.25
CA GLY A 14 -26.29 14.75 -8.98
C GLY A 14 -25.10 15.05 -8.06
N PRO A 15 -25.03 16.28 -7.51
CA PRO A 15 -23.94 16.67 -6.62
C PRO A 15 -24.03 15.92 -5.29
N GLY A 16 -23.13 14.95 -5.10
CA GLY A 16 -23.06 14.16 -3.86
C GLY A 16 -22.67 14.99 -2.65
N LYS A 17 -23.29 14.72 -1.49
CA LYS A 17 -22.93 15.33 -0.20
C LYS A 17 -21.70 14.63 0.42
N ALA A 18 -21.29 15.08 1.61
CA ALA A 18 -20.30 14.36 2.41
C ALA A 18 -20.81 12.92 2.68
N PRO A 19 -19.99 11.87 2.42
CA PRO A 19 -20.42 10.49 2.63
C PRO A 19 -20.78 10.23 4.09
N VAL A 20 -21.89 9.54 4.34
CA VAL A 20 -22.32 9.15 5.71
C VAL A 20 -21.30 8.22 6.38
N LYS A 21 -20.62 7.38 5.60
CA LYS A 21 -19.47 6.56 6.02
C LYS A 21 -18.27 6.94 5.18
N ASP A 22 -17.17 7.33 5.82
CA ASP A 22 -15.94 7.67 5.13
C ASP A 22 -15.28 6.41 4.53
N PRO A 23 -15.23 6.29 3.20
CA PRO A 23 -14.62 5.13 2.57
C PRO A 23 -13.09 5.09 2.73
N MET A 24 -12.44 6.22 3.04
CA MET A 24 -11.00 6.30 3.27
C MET A 24 -10.57 5.66 4.59
N ALA A 25 -11.48 5.62 5.58
CA ALA A 25 -11.25 4.91 6.84
C ALA A 25 -11.09 3.40 6.61
N GLY A 26 -11.87 2.80 5.70
CA GLY A 26 -11.75 1.38 5.32
C GLY A 26 -10.41 1.08 4.64
N LEU A 27 -9.96 1.98 3.75
CA LEU A 27 -8.67 1.84 3.08
C LEU A 27 -7.50 1.79 4.07
N SER A 28 -7.56 2.54 5.17
CA SER A 28 -6.51 2.55 6.21
C SER A 28 -6.29 1.17 6.83
N GLY A 29 -7.35 0.35 6.96
CA GLY A 29 -7.23 -1.03 7.43
C GLY A 29 -6.53 -1.93 6.40
N VAL A 30 -6.84 -1.75 5.12
CA VAL A 30 -6.19 -2.47 4.01
C VAL A 30 -4.69 -2.14 3.99
N LEU A 31 -4.31 -0.87 4.12
CA LEU A 31 -2.91 -0.44 4.16
C LEU A 31 -2.12 -1.13 5.29
N SER A 32 -2.68 -1.15 6.50
CA SER A 32 -2.06 -1.83 7.65
C SER A 32 -1.96 -3.35 7.44
N GLY A 33 -3.02 -3.98 6.93
CA GLY A 33 -3.00 -5.40 6.61
C GLY A 33 -1.95 -5.77 5.56
N THR A 34 -1.87 -5.01 4.47
CA THR A 34 -0.87 -5.21 3.41
C THR A 34 0.54 -5.07 3.96
N LEU A 35 0.82 -4.03 4.77
CA LEU A 35 2.16 -3.82 5.31
C LEU A 35 2.60 -4.91 6.29
N ILE A 36 1.67 -5.46 7.09
CA ILE A 36 1.97 -6.63 7.94
C ILE A 36 2.24 -7.89 7.10
N MET A 37 1.44 -8.13 6.06
CA MET A 37 1.67 -9.25 5.15
C MET A 37 3.03 -9.14 4.43
N GLU A 38 3.41 -7.92 4.03
CA GLU A 38 4.74 -7.64 3.48
C GLU A 38 5.83 -7.92 4.51
N ALA A 39 5.67 -7.41 5.74
CA ALA A 39 6.62 -7.65 6.82
C ALA A 39 6.85 -9.14 7.09
N ILE A 40 5.78 -9.93 7.17
CA ILE A 40 5.87 -11.39 7.36
C ILE A 40 6.62 -12.02 6.19
N THR A 41 6.28 -11.66 4.95
CA THR A 41 6.93 -12.20 3.75
C THR A 41 8.42 -11.84 3.72
N VAL A 42 8.79 -10.62 4.09
CA VAL A 42 10.18 -10.16 4.20
C VAL A 42 10.92 -10.93 5.29
N LEU A 43 10.33 -11.10 6.47
CA LEU A 43 10.95 -11.86 7.57
C LEU A 43 11.10 -13.35 7.21
N LEU A 44 10.22 -13.92 6.39
CA LEU A 44 10.38 -15.27 5.87
C LEU A 44 11.61 -15.41 4.96
N ILE A 45 12.12 -14.32 4.37
CA ILE A 45 13.38 -14.37 3.60
C ILE A 45 14.56 -14.76 4.48
N LEU A 46 14.54 -14.48 5.79
CA LEU A 46 15.56 -14.98 6.72
C LEU A 46 15.67 -16.51 6.65
N THR A 47 14.55 -17.21 6.49
CA THR A 47 14.55 -18.66 6.34
C THR A 47 15.10 -19.10 4.99
N VAL A 48 14.88 -18.30 3.94
CA VAL A 48 15.40 -18.55 2.59
C VAL A 48 16.91 -18.42 2.58
N ILE A 49 17.47 -17.29 3.04
CA ILE A 49 18.93 -17.08 3.03
C ILE A 49 19.69 -18.01 3.98
N LEU A 50 19.01 -18.60 4.97
CA LEU A 50 19.59 -19.58 5.88
C LEU A 50 19.62 -21.00 5.30
N LYS A 51 18.59 -21.39 4.56
CA LYS A 51 18.39 -22.79 4.13
C LYS A 51 18.68 -23.05 2.65
N VAL A 52 18.56 -22.03 1.81
CA VAL A 52 18.85 -22.14 0.37
C VAL A 52 20.35 -21.94 0.15
N ASP A 53 20.90 -22.62 -0.86
CA ASP A 53 22.31 -22.56 -1.24
C ASP A 53 23.28 -22.81 -0.07
N GLU A 54 22.93 -23.78 0.78
CA GLU A 54 23.71 -24.16 1.97
C GLU A 54 23.98 -23.00 2.96
N GLY A 55 23.21 -21.92 2.88
CA GLY A 55 23.36 -20.74 3.72
C GLY A 55 24.48 -19.79 3.29
N GLU A 56 24.94 -19.85 2.04
CA GLU A 56 25.97 -18.95 1.49
C GLU A 56 25.66 -17.46 1.76
N HIS A 57 24.38 -17.10 1.69
CA HIS A 57 23.90 -15.74 1.90
C HIS A 57 23.65 -15.37 3.38
N TRP A 58 23.94 -16.26 4.33
CA TRP A 58 23.80 -16.04 5.78
C TRP A 58 24.96 -15.22 6.36
N THR A 59 25.16 -14.02 5.83
CA THR A 59 26.14 -13.07 6.37
C THR A 59 25.51 -12.17 7.42
N THR A 60 26.31 -11.65 8.36
CA THR A 60 25.83 -10.73 9.40
C THR A 60 25.10 -9.52 8.83
N PHE A 61 25.60 -8.98 7.74
CA PHE A 61 24.98 -7.84 7.07
C PHE A 61 23.59 -8.20 6.51
N ASN A 62 23.48 -9.33 5.82
CA ASN A 62 22.26 -9.74 5.12
C ASN A 62 21.09 -9.99 6.08
N TRP A 63 21.30 -10.81 7.11
CA TRP A 63 20.21 -11.14 8.04
C TRP A 63 19.80 -9.91 8.87
N VAL A 64 20.76 -9.08 9.31
CA VAL A 64 20.47 -7.83 10.04
C VAL A 64 19.64 -6.89 9.18
N TYR A 65 20.01 -6.71 7.90
CA TYR A 65 19.28 -5.86 6.97
C TYR A 65 17.82 -6.30 6.82
N ILE A 66 17.58 -7.60 6.57
CA ILE A 66 16.23 -8.15 6.41
C ILE A 66 15.43 -7.98 7.70
N THR A 67 16.03 -8.26 8.86
CA THR A 67 15.37 -8.08 10.16
C THR A 67 14.98 -6.62 10.40
N VAL A 68 15.89 -5.67 10.16
CA VAL A 68 15.62 -4.23 10.37
C VAL A 68 14.48 -3.76 9.46
N ILE A 69 14.50 -4.15 8.18
CA ILE A 69 13.44 -3.77 7.25
C ILE A 69 12.10 -4.41 7.62
N GLY A 70 12.09 -5.72 7.92
CA GLY A 70 10.86 -6.40 8.33
C GLY A 70 10.25 -5.76 9.58
N LEU A 71 11.06 -5.44 10.58
CA LEU A 71 10.61 -4.74 11.78
C LEU A 71 10.14 -3.31 11.48
N ALA A 72 10.81 -2.57 10.59
CA ALA A 72 10.37 -1.25 10.18
C ALA A 72 8.95 -1.30 9.56
N HIS A 73 8.64 -2.32 8.76
CA HIS A 73 7.29 -2.53 8.21
C HIS A 73 6.27 -2.84 9.32
N VAL A 74 6.60 -3.69 10.29
CA VAL A 74 5.71 -3.97 11.44
C VAL A 74 5.41 -2.70 12.23
N VAL A 75 6.44 -1.91 12.54
CA VAL A 75 6.29 -0.65 13.27
C VAL A 75 5.41 0.32 12.49
N MET A 76 5.68 0.48 11.19
CA MET A 76 4.90 1.37 10.33
C MET A 76 3.45 0.92 10.17
N ALA A 77 3.15 -0.37 10.30
CA ALA A 77 1.79 -0.89 10.18
C ALA A 77 0.87 -0.36 11.30
N ALA A 78 1.44 -0.09 12.47
CA ALA A 78 0.73 0.54 13.58
C ALA A 78 0.46 2.05 13.34
N PHE A 79 1.25 2.70 12.48
CA PHE A 79 1.16 4.15 12.21
C PHE A 79 0.38 4.52 10.95
N GLN A 80 -0.29 3.55 10.30
CA GLN A 80 -0.99 3.75 9.03
C GLN A 80 -2.11 4.79 9.02
N ARG A 81 -2.65 5.16 10.18
CA ARG A 81 -3.68 6.21 10.30
C ARG A 81 -3.12 7.64 10.23
N LYS A 82 -1.80 7.82 10.18
CA LYS A 82 -1.17 9.15 10.17
C LYS A 82 -1.09 9.75 8.75
N PRO A 83 -1.23 11.08 8.62
CA PRO A 83 -1.01 11.75 7.34
C PRO A 83 0.44 11.54 6.89
N GLY A 84 0.63 10.97 5.71
CA GLY A 84 1.95 10.69 5.14
C GLY A 84 2.45 9.25 5.27
N ALA A 85 1.72 8.35 5.93
CA ALA A 85 2.09 6.93 6.03
C ALA A 85 2.38 6.30 4.65
N LEU A 86 1.52 6.57 3.65
CA LEU A 86 1.71 6.12 2.27
C LEU A 86 3.05 6.51 1.64
N TRP A 87 3.58 7.69 1.96
CA TRP A 87 4.88 8.11 1.43
C TRP A 87 6.03 7.35 2.09
N ILE A 88 5.89 7.04 3.38
CA ILE A 88 6.86 6.24 4.13
C ILE A 88 6.83 4.80 3.64
N ASP A 89 5.65 4.24 3.37
CA ASP A 89 5.50 2.88 2.83
C ASP A 89 6.16 2.76 1.46
N LEU A 90 5.93 3.74 0.58
CA LEU A 90 6.63 3.81 -0.71
C LEU A 90 8.15 3.95 -0.57
N ALA A 91 8.62 4.70 0.43
CA ALA A 91 10.05 4.82 0.73
C ALA A 91 10.63 3.49 1.25
N LEU A 92 9.88 2.72 2.03
CA LEU A 92 10.24 1.38 2.48
C LEU A 92 10.30 0.35 1.34
N GLN A 93 9.63 0.61 0.21
CA GLN A 93 9.73 -0.25 -0.98
C GLN A 93 11.10 -0.18 -1.66
N VAL A 94 11.73 1.00 -1.65
CA VAL A 94 13.02 1.24 -2.30
C VAL A 94 14.08 0.23 -1.84
N PRO A 95 14.37 0.06 -0.54
CA PRO A 95 15.36 -0.90 -0.09
C PRO A 95 14.98 -2.37 -0.37
N LEU A 96 13.70 -2.70 -0.53
CA LEU A 96 13.28 -4.05 -0.94
C LEU A 96 13.57 -4.32 -2.41
N ILE A 97 13.28 -3.36 -3.30
CA ILE A 97 13.57 -3.49 -4.74
C ILE A 97 15.09 -3.57 -4.98
N PHE A 98 15.86 -2.73 -4.28
CA PHE A 98 17.33 -2.76 -4.32
C PHE A 98 17.95 -3.91 -3.51
N GLY A 99 17.16 -4.78 -2.89
CA GLY A 99 17.63 -5.93 -2.11
C GLY A 99 18.34 -7.03 -2.91
N PHE A 100 18.48 -6.86 -4.23
CA PHE A 100 19.13 -7.80 -5.15
C PHE A 100 20.57 -8.14 -4.72
N PHE A 101 21.27 -7.17 -4.14
CA PHE A 101 22.65 -7.34 -3.64
C PHE A 101 22.75 -8.32 -2.47
N ILE A 102 21.64 -8.62 -1.80
CA ILE A 102 21.60 -9.55 -0.66
C ILE A 102 21.27 -10.95 -1.17
N HIS A 103 20.10 -11.07 -1.82
CA HIS A 103 19.61 -12.30 -2.42
C HIS A 103 18.48 -11.94 -3.40
N TRP A 104 18.40 -12.64 -4.54
CA TRP A 104 17.42 -12.33 -5.59
C TRP A 104 15.96 -12.40 -5.09
N SER A 105 15.67 -13.25 -4.11
CA SER A 105 14.33 -13.39 -3.52
C SER A 105 13.84 -12.10 -2.85
N VAL A 106 14.76 -11.26 -2.33
CA VAL A 106 14.39 -9.97 -1.72
C VAL A 106 13.80 -9.05 -2.77
N THR A 107 14.47 -8.91 -3.92
CA THR A 107 13.96 -8.11 -5.04
C THR A 107 12.69 -8.72 -5.62
N ALA A 108 12.58 -10.04 -5.72
CA ALA A 108 11.35 -10.68 -6.20
C ALA A 108 10.14 -10.32 -5.31
N VAL A 109 10.28 -10.42 -3.98
CA VAL A 109 9.25 -10.01 -3.02
C VAL A 109 8.98 -8.51 -3.12
N GLY A 110 10.02 -7.68 -3.18
CA GLY A 110 9.91 -6.23 -3.31
C GLY A 110 9.18 -5.78 -4.59
N VAL A 111 9.37 -6.48 -5.71
CA VAL A 111 8.66 -6.21 -6.96
C VAL A 111 7.18 -6.61 -6.84
N ILE A 112 6.90 -7.79 -6.30
CA ILE A 112 5.50 -8.26 -6.11
C ILE A 112 4.72 -7.28 -5.24
N PHE A 113 5.28 -6.88 -4.09
CA PHE A 113 4.62 -5.90 -3.24
C PHE A 113 4.59 -4.51 -3.85
N GLY A 114 5.60 -4.12 -4.64
CA GLY A 114 5.56 -2.88 -5.43
C GLY A 114 4.35 -2.82 -6.37
N ILE A 115 3.98 -3.94 -6.99
CA ILE A 115 2.77 -4.05 -7.81
C ILE A 115 1.50 -3.92 -6.95
N VAL A 116 1.47 -4.56 -5.77
CA VAL A 116 0.34 -4.44 -4.83
C VAL A 116 0.17 -2.99 -4.38
N TRP A 117 1.25 -2.31 -4.01
CA TRP A 117 1.25 -0.90 -3.61
C TRP A 117 0.78 0.01 -4.74
N TYR A 118 1.25 -0.22 -5.97
CA TYR A 118 0.74 0.48 -7.14
C TYR A 118 -0.77 0.33 -7.29
N PHE A 119 -1.29 -0.90 -7.15
CA PHE A 119 -2.73 -1.16 -7.23
C PHE A 119 -3.51 -0.46 -6.12
N ILE A 120 -3.00 -0.46 -4.89
CA ILE A 120 -3.61 0.25 -3.76
C ILE A 120 -3.67 1.76 -4.00
N ILE A 121 -2.60 2.36 -4.51
CA ILE A 121 -2.55 3.80 -4.83
C ILE A 121 -3.52 4.14 -5.94
N GLN A 122 -3.59 3.29 -6.98
CA GLN A 122 -4.54 3.44 -8.06
C GLN A 122 -5.98 3.40 -7.54
N MET A 123 -6.31 2.40 -6.72
CA MET A 123 -7.64 2.27 -6.11
C MET A 123 -7.98 3.50 -5.24
N ARG A 124 -7.02 4.00 -4.46
CA ARG A 124 -7.18 5.22 -3.67
C ARG A 124 -7.47 6.43 -4.55
N SER A 125 -6.73 6.59 -5.64
CA SER A 125 -6.92 7.69 -6.61
C SER A 125 -8.31 7.62 -7.22
N GLU A 126 -8.73 6.44 -7.66
CA GLU A 126 -10.07 6.24 -8.22
C GLU A 126 -11.19 6.54 -7.22
N MET A 127 -11.04 6.11 -5.96
CA MET A 127 -12.02 6.42 -4.91
C MET A 127 -12.16 7.92 -4.67
N ILE A 128 -11.05 8.65 -4.58
CA ILE A 128 -11.05 10.11 -4.42
C ILE A 128 -11.69 10.79 -5.62
N GLN A 129 -11.39 10.32 -6.83
CA GLN A 129 -12.04 10.82 -8.04
C GLN A 129 -13.55 10.54 -7.99
N ARG A 130 -13.97 9.33 -7.63
CA ARG A 130 -15.40 8.98 -7.55
C ARG A 130 -16.16 9.80 -6.51
N MET A 131 -15.53 10.10 -5.37
CA MET A 131 -16.09 10.98 -4.33
C MET A 131 -16.27 12.42 -4.83
N ARG A 132 -15.28 12.96 -5.56
CA ARG A 132 -15.31 14.32 -6.12
C ARG A 132 -16.45 14.51 -7.11
N HIS A 133 -16.73 13.49 -7.90
CA HIS A 133 -17.77 13.53 -8.94
C HIS A 133 -19.15 13.09 -8.41
N GLY A 134 -19.28 12.72 -7.13
CA GLY A 134 -20.57 12.31 -6.55
C GLY A 134 -21.08 10.97 -7.06
N TYR A 135 -20.20 9.99 -7.33
CA TYR A 135 -20.62 8.66 -7.78
C TYR A 135 -20.99 7.69 -6.65
N LEU A 136 -20.74 8.03 -5.38
CA LEU A 136 -20.97 7.09 -4.28
C LEU A 136 -22.43 7.14 -3.79
N VAL A 137 -23.05 5.98 -3.64
CA VAL A 137 -24.40 5.85 -3.08
C VAL A 137 -24.48 6.43 -1.67
N THR A 138 -23.41 6.28 -0.87
CA THR A 138 -23.32 6.82 0.50
C THR A 138 -23.35 8.35 0.58
N GLN A 139 -23.12 9.06 -0.53
CA GLN A 139 -23.26 10.52 -0.64
C GLN A 139 -24.71 10.97 -0.91
N HIS A 140 -25.60 10.01 -1.18
CA HIS A 140 -27.01 10.21 -1.52
C HIS A 140 -27.96 9.46 -0.57
N LEU A 141 -27.44 8.90 0.53
CA LEU A 141 -28.29 8.30 1.56
C LEU A 141 -28.99 9.41 2.35
N GLY A 142 -30.32 9.31 2.49
CA GLY A 142 -31.14 10.29 3.21
C GLY A 142 -31.53 11.53 2.38
N THR A 143 -31.48 11.45 1.05
CA THR A 143 -32.09 12.43 0.13
C THR A 143 -33.55 12.13 -0.12
#